data_AF-A0A164JYF5-F1
#
_entry.id   AF-A0A164JYF5-F1
#
_cell.length_a   1.000
_cell.length_b   1.000
_cell.length_c   1.000
_cell.angle_alpha   90.00
_cell.angle_beta   90.00
_cell.angle_gamma   90.00
#
_symmetry.space_group_name_H-M   'P 1'
#
loop_
_entity.id
_entity.type
_entity.pdbx_description
1 polymer ?
#
loop_
_entity_poly.entity_id
_entity_poly.type
_entity_poly.pdbx_seq_one_letter_code
_entity_poly.pdbx_strand_id
1 'polypeptide(L)'
;FQTRGQLISCQECKETVVCEEADLPDDFTAKQYTAFRNRGGLIFVTIPVFQSIREVEKIISSQFEDDGHYLVRDSYEICMSKIKVLNLCPFFCDTHRADSYPYLIMEFVQVRYHFESKRFQERNLAEVDSNVRQNFKMAKLA
;
A
#
# COMPACT_ATOMS: atom_id res chain seq x y z
N PHE A 1 -0.65 1.29 24.37
CA PHE A 1 -1.48 1.14 23.16
C PHE A 1 -2.01 2.50 22.77
N GLN A 2 -1.41 3.15 21.77
CA GLN A 2 -1.96 4.38 21.20
C GLN A 2 -3.10 4.01 20.26
N THR A 3 -4.26 4.62 20.44
CA THR A 3 -5.40 4.44 19.52
C THR A 3 -5.22 5.35 18.30
N ARG A 4 -5.82 5.00 17.15
CA ARG A 4 -5.81 5.81 15.92
C ARG A 4 -6.16 7.29 16.15
N GLY A 5 -6.99 7.60 17.16
CA GLY A 5 -7.36 8.96 17.52
C GLY A 5 -6.26 9.80 18.16
N GLN A 6 -5.27 9.18 18.81
CA GLN A 6 -4.16 9.90 19.47
C GLN A 6 -3.05 10.34 18.50
N LEU A 7 -2.93 9.66 17.35
CA LEU A 7 -1.96 10.03 16.30
C LEU A 7 -2.37 11.30 15.53
N ILE A 8 -3.66 11.63 15.52
CA ILE A 8 -4.25 12.71 14.71
C ILE A 8 -4.39 14.02 15.51
N SER A 9 -4.22 13.99 16.84
CA SER A 9 -4.38 15.18 17.69
C SER A 9 -3.16 16.12 17.71
N CYS A 10 -2.01 15.70 17.17
CA CYS A 10 -0.82 16.54 17.09
C CYS A 10 -0.82 17.34 15.77
N GLN A 11 -0.92 18.66 15.87
CA GLN A 11 -0.98 19.55 14.71
C GLN A 11 0.32 19.52 13.89
N GLU A 12 1.49 19.50 14.53
CA GLU A 12 2.79 19.37 13.85
C GLU A 12 2.86 18.08 13.02
N CYS A 13 2.40 16.95 13.58
CA CYS A 13 2.32 15.69 12.84
C CYS A 13 1.38 15.81 11.64
N LYS A 14 0.20 16.41 11.84
CA LYS A 14 -0.80 16.57 10.78
C LYS A 14 -0.23 17.35 9.60
N GLU A 15 0.48 18.45 9.86
CA GLU A 15 1.09 19.30 8.82
C GLU A 15 2.22 18.59 8.06
N THR A 16 2.93 17.66 8.71
CA THR A 16 3.93 16.84 8.00
C THR A 16 3.31 15.75 7.12
N VAL A 17 2.03 15.40 7.31
CA VAL A 17 1.37 14.27 6.65
C VAL A 17 0.38 14.71 5.59
N VAL A 18 -0.46 15.69 5.90
CA VAL A 18 -1.57 16.17 5.06
C VAL A 18 -1.25 17.56 4.55
N CYS A 19 -1.58 17.83 3.29
CA CYS A 19 -1.46 19.15 2.69
C CYS A 19 -2.71 19.49 1.89
N GLU A 20 -2.80 20.71 1.40
CA GLU A 20 -3.77 21.10 0.40
C GLU A 20 -3.25 20.80 -1.01
N GLU A 21 -4.16 20.73 -1.99
CA GLU A 21 -3.76 20.52 -3.39
C GLU A 21 -2.83 21.64 -3.91
N ALA A 22 -3.06 22.87 -3.44
CA ALA A 22 -2.28 24.05 -3.81
C ALA A 22 -0.84 24.03 -3.28
N ASP A 23 -0.56 23.23 -2.25
CA ASP A 23 0.79 23.09 -1.68
C ASP A 23 1.68 22.15 -2.53
N LEU A 24 1.08 21.41 -3.47
CA LEU A 24 1.78 20.43 -4.30
C LEU A 24 2.26 21.07 -5.61
N PRO A 25 3.52 20.83 -6.01
CA PRO A 25 4.06 21.30 -7.30
C PRO A 25 3.19 20.91 -8.49
N ASP A 26 3.18 21.72 -9.54
CA ASP A 26 2.38 21.46 -10.75
C ASP A 26 2.84 20.25 -11.54
N ASP A 27 4.12 19.92 -11.46
CA ASP A 27 4.72 18.72 -12.06
C ASP A 27 4.53 17.45 -11.21
N PHE A 28 3.94 17.56 -10.01
CA PHE A 28 3.64 16.41 -9.16
C PHE A 28 2.39 15.67 -9.65
N THR A 29 2.54 14.87 -10.71
CA THR A 29 1.45 14.15 -11.38
C THR A 29 0.60 13.27 -10.45
N ALA A 30 1.17 12.79 -9.35
CA ALA A 30 0.43 12.01 -8.35
C ALA A 30 -0.80 12.76 -7.79
N LYS A 31 -0.75 14.10 -7.70
CA LYS A 31 -1.89 14.92 -7.25
C LYS A 31 -3.12 14.77 -8.15
N GLN A 32 -2.90 14.56 -9.45
CA GLN A 32 -3.98 14.42 -10.43
C GLN A 32 -4.81 13.16 -10.19
N TYR A 33 -4.20 12.05 -9.75
CA TYR A 33 -4.95 10.82 -9.45
C TYR A 33 -5.87 11.01 -8.24
N THR A 34 -5.39 11.68 -7.20
CA THR A 34 -6.20 12.02 -6.02
C THR A 34 -7.33 12.95 -6.43
N ALA A 35 -7.04 14.06 -7.11
CA ALA A 35 -8.05 15.02 -7.55
C ALA A 35 -9.13 14.37 -8.43
N PHE A 36 -8.74 13.55 -9.41
CA PHE A 36 -9.67 12.88 -10.32
C PHE A 36 -10.62 11.90 -9.61
N ARG A 37 -10.16 11.26 -8.52
CA ARG A 37 -10.97 10.31 -7.74
C ARG A 37 -11.67 10.96 -6.54
N ASN A 38 -11.34 12.20 -6.20
CA ASN A 38 -11.86 12.83 -5.01
C ASN A 38 -13.33 13.23 -5.19
N ARG A 39 -14.18 12.75 -4.28
CA ARG A 39 -15.60 13.14 -4.16
C ARG A 39 -15.89 13.75 -2.78
N GLY A 40 -14.86 14.31 -2.14
CA GLY A 40 -14.91 14.87 -0.78
C GLY A 40 -14.45 13.93 0.33
N GLY A 41 -13.90 12.76 0.00
CA GLY A 41 -13.47 11.74 0.98
C GLY A 41 -11.99 11.38 0.93
N LEU A 42 -11.24 11.91 -0.05
CA LEU A 42 -9.80 11.69 -0.16
C LEU A 42 -9.05 12.92 0.34
N ILE A 43 -7.89 12.68 0.93
CA ILE A 43 -6.96 13.70 1.39
C ILE A 43 -5.74 13.75 0.46
N PHE A 44 -5.14 14.93 0.34
CA PHE A 44 -3.81 15.06 -0.22
C PHE A 44 -2.77 14.84 0.88
N VAL A 45 -1.66 14.23 0.51
CA VAL A 45 -0.54 13.96 1.42
C VAL A 45 0.69 14.70 0.95
N THR A 46 1.56 15.04 1.88
CA THR A 46 2.82 15.71 1.58
C THR A 46 3.74 14.82 0.72
N ILE A 47 4.65 15.45 -0.02
CA ILE A 47 5.64 14.74 -0.84
C ILE A 47 6.47 13.71 -0.03
N PRO A 48 6.95 14.02 1.20
CA PRO A 48 7.65 13.03 2.03
C PRO A 48 6.83 11.77 2.28
N VAL A 49 5.54 11.89 2.59
CA VAL A 49 4.66 10.72 2.79
C VAL A 49 4.55 9.91 1.51
N PHE A 50 4.26 10.57 0.38
CA PHE A 50 4.13 9.89 -0.90
C PHE A 50 5.42 9.14 -1.28
N GLN A 51 6.57 9.79 -1.15
CA GLN A 51 7.87 9.19 -1.46
C GLN A 51 8.14 7.97 -0.57
N SER A 52 7.91 8.09 0.74
CA SER A 52 8.11 7.00 1.68
C SER A 52 7.21 5.80 1.40
N ILE A 53 5.90 6.03 1.19
CA ILE A 53 4.95 4.96 0.84
C ILE A 53 5.30 4.33 -0.50
N ARG A 54 5.74 5.11 -1.48
CA ARG A 54 6.15 4.60 -2.80
C ARG A 54 7.35 3.65 -2.69
N GLU A 55 8.37 3.99 -1.90
CA GLU A 55 9.52 3.09 -1.73
C GLU A 55 9.14 1.80 -0.99
N VAL A 56 8.23 1.88 -0.01
CA VAL A 56 7.67 0.68 0.64
C VAL A 56 6.86 -0.17 -0.35
N GLU A 57 6.02 0.46 -1.17
CA GLU A 57 5.22 -0.24 -2.19
C GLU A 57 6.08 -0.96 -3.23
N LYS A 58 7.27 -0.45 -3.57
CA LYS A 58 8.21 -1.16 -4.45
C LYS A 58 8.70 -2.47 -3.83
N ILE A 59 9.05 -2.45 -2.54
CA ILE A 59 9.46 -3.67 -1.83
C ILE A 59 8.32 -4.68 -1.80
N ILE A 60 7.11 -4.23 -1.45
CA ILE A 60 5.92 -5.07 -1.44
C ILE A 60 5.70 -5.64 -2.85
N SER A 61 5.59 -4.80 -3.88
CA SER A 61 5.34 -5.24 -5.25
C SER A 61 6.35 -6.30 -5.71
N SER A 62 7.64 -6.09 -5.45
CA SER A 62 8.69 -7.07 -5.79
C SER A 62 8.54 -8.41 -5.07
N GLN A 63 7.94 -8.41 -3.88
CA GLN A 63 7.67 -9.63 -3.12
C GLN A 63 6.55 -10.45 -3.77
N PHE A 64 5.60 -9.81 -4.46
CA PHE A 64 4.41 -10.41 -5.09
C PHE A 64 4.52 -10.52 -6.63
N GLU A 65 5.74 -10.47 -7.19
CA GLU A 65 5.99 -10.55 -8.64
C GLU A 65 5.89 -11.98 -9.22
N ASP A 66 6.48 -12.97 -8.55
CA ASP A 66 6.25 -14.42 -8.84
C ASP A 66 4.91 -14.85 -8.21
N ASP A 67 4.37 -16.05 -8.38
CA ASP A 67 3.26 -16.59 -7.56
C ASP A 67 3.75 -17.54 -6.44
N GLY A 68 5.04 -17.89 -6.41
CA GLY A 68 5.61 -18.76 -5.38
C GLY A 68 5.67 -18.14 -3.97
N HIS A 69 5.50 -16.82 -3.84
CA HIS A 69 5.64 -16.10 -2.57
C HIS A 69 4.44 -16.27 -1.62
N TYR A 70 3.25 -16.66 -2.09
CA TYR A 70 2.12 -17.01 -1.21
C TYR A 70 2.40 -18.27 -0.37
N LEU A 71 3.37 -19.08 -0.81
CA LEU A 71 3.82 -20.29 -0.11
C LEU A 71 5.06 -20.03 0.75
N VAL A 72 5.60 -18.80 0.75
CA VAL A 72 6.77 -18.44 1.55
C VAL A 72 6.32 -18.21 2.98
N ARG A 73 6.72 -19.14 3.85
CA ARG A 73 6.62 -18.99 5.30
C ARG A 73 7.35 -17.71 5.73
N ASP A 74 6.76 -16.98 6.67
CA ASP A 74 7.31 -15.73 7.22
C ASP A 74 7.54 -14.62 6.17
N SER A 75 6.76 -14.64 5.07
CA SER A 75 6.82 -13.65 3.99
C SER A 75 6.65 -12.21 4.52
N TYR A 76 5.79 -12.01 5.50
CA TYR A 76 5.55 -10.70 6.12
C TYR A 76 6.80 -10.18 6.83
N GLU A 77 7.44 -11.02 7.65
CA GLU A 77 8.68 -10.70 8.36
C GLU A 77 9.83 -10.41 7.39
N ILE A 78 9.94 -11.19 6.30
CA ILE A 78 10.91 -10.96 5.23
C ILE A 78 10.67 -9.59 4.59
N CYS A 79 9.44 -9.24 4.24
CA CYS A 79 9.10 -7.93 3.69
C CYS A 79 9.45 -6.80 4.66
N MET A 80 9.08 -6.92 5.95
CA MET A 80 9.41 -5.94 6.97
C MET A 80 10.92 -5.78 7.17
N SER A 81 11.70 -6.86 7.06
CA SER A 81 13.16 -6.80 7.16
C SER A 81 13.79 -5.99 6.02
N LYS A 82 13.25 -6.09 4.80
CA LYS A 82 13.66 -5.29 3.64
C LYS A 82 13.26 -3.82 3.80
N ILE A 83 12.06 -3.56 4.33
CA ILE A 83 11.59 -2.19 4.58
C ILE A 83 12.44 -1.49 5.65
N LYS A 84 12.84 -2.22 6.70
CA LYS A 84 13.64 -1.68 7.82
C LYS A 84 14.94 -1.00 7.39
N VAL A 85 15.55 -1.44 6.28
CA VAL A 85 16.82 -0.89 5.80
C VAL A 85 16.66 0.27 4.81
N LEU A 86 15.41 0.67 4.50
CA LEU A 86 15.15 1.80 3.61
C LEU A 86 15.45 3.13 4.30
N ASN A 87 16.08 4.05 3.56
CA ASN A 87 16.22 5.44 3.96
C ASN A 87 14.99 6.23 3.49
N LEU A 88 13.92 6.18 4.28
CA LEU A 88 12.66 6.82 3.95
C LEU A 88 12.65 8.30 4.37
N CYS A 89 11.92 9.14 3.64
CA CYS A 89 11.74 10.53 4.00
C CYS A 89 10.98 10.65 5.34
N PRO A 90 11.52 11.38 6.32
CA PRO A 90 10.87 11.48 7.62
C PRO A 90 9.61 12.34 7.52
N PHE A 91 8.57 11.89 8.21
CA PHE A 91 7.38 12.66 8.55
C PHE A 91 6.98 12.32 9.99
N PHE A 92 6.05 13.07 10.57
CA PHE A 92 5.83 13.21 12.02
C PHE A 92 6.90 14.06 12.73
N CYS A 93 6.48 14.76 13.79
CA CYS A 93 7.39 15.49 14.66
C CYS A 93 8.30 14.54 15.45
N ASP A 94 9.43 15.05 15.94
CA ASP A 94 10.47 14.23 16.58
C ASP A 94 9.93 13.43 17.78
N THR A 95 8.98 14.00 18.53
CA THR A 95 8.35 13.35 19.68
C THR A 95 7.57 12.09 19.31
N HIS A 96 6.86 12.12 18.17
CA HIS A 96 5.94 11.04 17.80
C HIS A 96 6.47 10.12 16.71
N ARG A 97 7.54 10.52 16.00
CA ARG A 97 8.06 9.78 14.84
C ARG A 97 8.43 8.34 15.18
N ALA A 98 9.12 8.13 16.30
CA ALA A 98 9.59 6.80 16.68
C ALA A 98 8.46 5.77 16.84
N ASP A 99 7.30 6.20 17.33
CA ASP A 99 6.15 5.33 17.58
C ASP A 99 5.18 5.29 16.38
N SER A 100 4.91 6.45 15.77
CA SER A 100 3.90 6.62 14.73
C SER A 100 4.35 6.06 13.39
N TYR A 101 5.63 6.25 13.07
CA TYR A 101 6.17 5.90 11.76
C TYR A 101 6.16 4.38 11.51
N PRO A 102 6.69 3.53 12.41
CA PRO A 102 6.64 2.09 12.22
C PRO A 102 5.20 1.55 12.16
N TYR A 103 4.29 2.13 12.96
CA TYR A 103 2.89 1.73 12.98
C TYR A 103 2.20 1.99 11.63
N LEU A 104 2.37 3.18 11.04
CA LEU A 104 1.79 3.48 9.73
C LEU A 104 2.32 2.55 8.65
N ILE A 105 3.63 2.30 8.63
CA ILE A 105 4.24 1.38 7.65
C ILE A 105 3.68 -0.04 7.84
N MET A 106 3.55 -0.50 9.08
CA MET A 106 2.96 -1.80 9.38
C MET A 106 1.49 -1.89 8.91
N GLU A 107 0.65 -0.90 9.21
CA GLU A 107 -0.74 -0.86 8.71
C GLU A 107 -0.78 -0.90 7.18
N PHE A 108 0.08 -0.13 6.50
CA PHE A 108 0.16 -0.11 5.05
C PHE A 108 0.52 -1.49 4.47
N VAL A 109 1.56 -2.14 5.03
CA VAL A 109 1.97 -3.49 4.59
C VAL A 109 0.85 -4.50 4.82
N GLN A 110 0.17 -4.48 5.96
CA GLN A 110 -0.96 -5.37 6.24
C GLN A 110 -2.10 -5.21 5.22
N VAL A 111 -2.47 -3.96 4.92
CA VAL A 111 -3.50 -3.66 3.91
C VAL A 111 -3.07 -4.20 2.55
N ARG A 112 -1.81 -4.01 2.16
CA ARG A 112 -1.31 -4.51 0.88
C ARG A 112 -1.28 -6.03 0.80
N TYR A 113 -0.83 -6.72 1.85
CA TYR A 113 -0.87 -8.18 1.92
C TYR A 113 -2.30 -8.73 1.78
N HIS A 114 -3.28 -8.07 2.40
CA HIS A 114 -4.68 -8.44 2.23
C HIS A 114 -5.13 -8.32 0.76
N PHE A 115 -4.86 -7.19 0.12
CA PHE A 115 -5.23 -6.99 -1.29
C PHE A 115 -4.49 -7.93 -2.25
N GLU A 116 -3.21 -8.22 -2.01
CA GLU A 116 -2.46 -9.17 -2.83
C GLU A 116 -2.95 -10.61 -2.65
N SER A 117 -3.31 -11.01 -1.43
CA SER A 117 -3.95 -12.31 -1.18
C SER A 117 -5.27 -12.43 -1.93
N LYS A 118 -6.11 -11.39 -1.86
CA LYS A 118 -7.37 -11.33 -2.61
C LYS A 118 -7.14 -11.40 -4.12
N ARG A 119 -6.17 -10.64 -4.66
CA ARG A 119 -5.79 -10.65 -6.08
C ARG A 119 -5.41 -12.06 -6.55
N PHE A 120 -4.67 -12.81 -5.75
CA PHE A 120 -4.30 -14.19 -6.10
C PHE A 120 -5.48 -15.14 -6.07
N GLN A 121 -6.33 -15.06 -5.05
CA GLN A 121 -7.55 -15.89 -5.01
C GLN A 121 -8.43 -15.65 -6.25
N GLU A 122 -8.64 -14.39 -6.62
CA GLU A 122 -9.42 -14.01 -7.81
C GLU A 122 -8.78 -14.53 -9.11
N ARG A 123 -7.45 -14.46 -9.25
CA ARG A 123 -6.73 -15.03 -10.40
C ARG A 123 -6.91 -16.54 -10.51
N ASN A 124 -6.74 -17.29 -9.41
CA ASN A 124 -6.90 -18.74 -9.39
C ASN A 124 -8.34 -19.17 -9.72
N LEU A 125 -9.34 -18.47 -9.16
CA LEU A 125 -10.74 -18.73 -9.47
C LEU A 125 -11.05 -18.49 -10.96
N ALA A 126 -10.52 -17.41 -11.54
CA ALA A 126 -10.68 -17.12 -12.96
C ALA A 126 -10.03 -18.19 -13.86
N GLU A 127 -8.88 -18.73 -13.46
CA GLU A 127 -8.20 -19.82 -14.17
C GLU A 127 -9.03 -21.12 -14.15
N VAL A 128 -9.55 -21.49 -12.98
CA VAL A 128 -10.43 -22.66 -12.83
C VAL A 128 -11.67 -22.52 -13.72
N ASP A 129 -12.33 -21.35 -13.69
CA ASP A 129 -13.51 -21.07 -14.52
C ASP A 129 -13.20 -21.15 -16.02
N SER A 130 -12.04 -20.64 -16.43
CA SER A 130 -11.57 -20.70 -17.82
C SER A 130 -11.36 -22.14 -18.27
N ASN A 131 -10.68 -22.96 -17.44
CA ASN A 131 -10.41 -24.37 -17.72
C ASN A 131 -11.71 -25.18 -17.82
N VAL A 132 -12.67 -24.94 -16.92
CA VAL A 132 -14.00 -25.57 -16.98
C VAL A 132 -14.70 -25.22 -18.30
N ARG A 133 -14.74 -23.94 -18.69
CA ARG A 133 -15.36 -23.50 -19.95
C ARG A 133 -14.68 -24.10 -21.18
N GLN A 134 -13.35 -24.21 -21.18
CA GLN A 134 -12.60 -24.86 -22.27
C GLN A 134 -12.94 -26.35 -22.37
N ASN A 135 -12.97 -27.07 -21.25
CA ASN A 135 -13.33 -28.48 -21.22
C ASN A 135 -14.77 -28.72 -21.72
N PHE A 136 -15.73 -27.88 -21.33
CA PHE A 136 -17.09 -27.95 -21.86
C PHE A 136 -17.17 -27.69 -23.36
N LYS A 137 -16.36 -26.77 -23.91
CA LYS A 137 -16.29 -26.54 -25.37
C LYS A 137 -15.72 -27.75 -26.10
N MET A 138 -14.63 -28.33 -25.60
CA MET A 138 -14.02 -29.53 -26.20
C MET A 138 -14.99 -30.72 -26.17
N ALA A 139 -15.70 -30.93 -25.06
CA ALA A 139 -16.69 -32.00 -24.94
C ALA A 139 -17.90 -31.85 -25.87
N LYS A 140 -18.23 -30.64 -26.32
CA LYS A 140 -19.30 -30.40 -27.32
C LYS A 140 -18.84 -30.60 -28.77
N LEU A 141 -17.53 -30.60 -29.00
CA LEU A 141 -16.91 -30.78 -30.32
C LEU A 141 -16.47 -32.23 -30.56
N ALA A 142 -16.52 -33.08 -29.53
CA ALA A 142 -16.32 -34.52 -29.59
C ALA A 142 -17.67 -35.24 -29.77
#